data_AF-A0A0B1Y327-F1
#
_entry.id   AF-A0A0B1Y327-F1
#
_cell.length_a   1.000
_cell.length_b   1.000
_cell.length_c   1.000
_cell.angle_alpha   90.00
_cell.angle_beta   90.00
_cell.angle_gamma   90.00
#
_symmetry.space_group_name_H-M   'P 1'
#
loop_
_entity.id
_entity.type
_entity.pdbx_description
1 polymer ?
#
loop_
_entity_poly.entity_id
_entity_poly.type
_entity_poly.pdbx_seq_one_letter_code
_entity_poly.pdbx_strand_id
1 'polypeptide(L)'
;MAALTQLANAFFATLPGAEPEIDPAPVGAAPQLSPLPTAQATPAVSPVPVLGVPTQYAAALPQAVSGHGQPTPAHPVSAPGSPYYFLGEASGYQSAVPHAGVAATEAGAPDDRVTAQPFHLPGTDALARLVDGAAGTPPAGPSALQQPGGAVQAGQFYFLTPPTLEAPRDTSHQPHRASTFDVQAVRRDFPILAERVNGRPLIWLDNAATTHKPQAVIDRLAYFYAHENSNIHRAAHALAARATDAYEGARDKVARFLGARSASEIIFVRGATEAINLIAQTFGRQHIGAGDEIIVSHLEHHANIVPWQQLAAQVGARIRVIPVDDSGQILLDEYRKLLSSRTKLVSVTQVSNALGTVTPVQEIIALAHAAGARVLVDGAQAVSHLRVNVQALDADFYVFSGHKVFGPTGIGVVYGKQDLLDTLPPWQGGGNMIADVTFEKTLYQPAPARFEAGTGNIADAVGLGAALDYVERIGLESIARYEHDLLVYATHGLSRIPGLRLIGTAANKASVLSFTLAGYRTEEVGAALNREGIAVRSGHHCAQPILRRFGVEATVRPSLAFYNTCEEVDELVRVVSALARR
;
A
#
# COMPACT_ATOMS: atom_id res chain seq x y z
N MET A 1 25.86 27.79 28.94
CA MET A 1 24.96 28.97 28.96
C MET A 1 25.56 30.14 28.19
N ALA A 2 26.38 31.01 28.79
CA ALA A 2 26.76 32.32 28.22
C ALA A 2 27.22 32.33 26.73
N ALA A 3 28.01 31.36 26.29
CA ALA A 3 28.49 31.29 24.91
C ALA A 3 27.38 31.13 23.85
N LEU A 4 26.25 30.48 24.17
CA LEU A 4 25.10 30.40 23.25
C LEU A 4 24.40 31.76 23.12
N THR A 5 24.26 32.49 24.24
CA THR A 5 23.66 33.83 24.26
C THR A 5 24.45 34.81 23.38
N GLN A 6 25.79 34.69 23.38
CA GLN A 6 26.66 35.56 22.58
C GLN A 6 26.54 35.27 21.07
N LEU A 7 26.41 34.00 20.68
CA LEU A 7 26.13 33.60 19.29
C LEU A 7 24.73 34.01 18.82
N ALA A 8 23.71 33.87 19.66
CA ALA A 8 22.35 34.30 19.34
C ALA A 8 22.27 35.82 19.09
N ASN A 9 22.88 36.63 19.98
CA ASN A 9 22.87 38.08 19.87
C ASN A 9 23.62 38.58 18.61
N ALA A 10 24.66 37.87 18.17
CA ALA A 10 25.37 38.18 16.92
C ALA A 10 24.50 37.91 15.67
N PHE A 11 23.60 36.93 15.72
CA PHE A 11 22.75 36.54 14.59
C PHE A 11 21.56 37.49 14.38
N PHE A 12 20.97 38.03 15.46
CA PHE A 12 19.85 38.97 15.36
C PHE A 12 20.27 40.42 15.04
N ALA A 13 21.56 40.75 15.13
CA ALA A 13 22.07 42.09 14.84
C ALA A 13 22.18 42.44 13.34
N THR A 14 21.95 41.48 12.43
CA THR A 14 22.21 41.61 10.98
C THR A 14 20.95 41.55 10.09
N LEU A 15 19.76 41.73 10.65
CA LEU A 15 18.49 41.74 9.92
C LEU A 15 17.86 43.15 9.91
N PRO A 16 17.70 43.80 8.74
CA PRO A 16 17.09 45.13 8.65
C PRO A 16 15.56 45.06 8.59
N GLY A 17 14.87 45.80 9.46
CA GLY A 17 13.46 46.17 9.30
C GLY A 17 12.47 45.55 10.29
N ALA A 18 12.32 46.19 11.45
CA ALA A 18 11.09 46.19 12.26
C ALA A 18 11.04 47.52 13.06
N GLU A 19 9.86 48.10 13.23
CA GLU A 19 9.65 49.44 13.80
C GLU A 19 9.47 49.43 15.34
N PRO A 20 9.76 50.55 16.04
CA PRO A 20 9.49 50.71 17.47
C PRO A 20 8.22 51.54 17.80
N GLU A 21 7.54 51.15 18.87
CA GLU A 21 6.47 51.88 19.59
C GLU A 21 7.01 52.25 21.00
N ILE A 22 6.55 53.24 21.78
CA ILE A 22 5.41 54.19 21.68
C ILE A 22 5.98 55.65 21.67
N ASP A 23 5.52 56.74 22.31
CA ASP A 23 4.45 57.12 23.27
C ASP A 23 4.03 58.61 22.98
N PRO A 24 3.20 59.37 23.76
CA PRO A 24 2.04 60.00 23.11
C PRO A 24 1.88 61.54 23.23
N ALA A 25 1.11 62.09 22.27
CA ALA A 25 0.39 63.39 22.31
C ALA A 25 1.21 64.70 22.26
N PRO A 26 0.64 65.87 21.85
CA PRO A 26 -0.77 66.19 21.60
C PRO A 26 -1.12 66.71 20.17
N VAL A 27 -2.36 67.18 20.00
CA VAL A 27 -3.05 67.47 18.73
C VAL A 27 -2.64 68.78 18.04
N GLY A 28 -2.49 68.77 16.70
CA GLY A 28 -2.31 69.97 15.86
C GLY A 28 -2.73 69.74 14.38
N ALA A 29 -3.34 70.76 13.76
CA ALA A 29 -4.04 70.73 12.47
C ALA A 29 -3.32 70.11 11.24
N ALA A 30 -4.09 69.52 10.32
CA ALA A 30 -3.62 68.97 9.04
C ALA A 30 -3.83 69.93 7.84
N PRO A 31 -2.83 70.10 6.94
CA PRO A 31 -2.97 70.79 5.66
C PRO A 31 -3.24 69.83 4.48
N GLN A 32 -3.67 70.38 3.33
CA GLN A 32 -4.10 69.65 2.14
C GLN A 32 -2.95 69.35 1.15
N LEU A 33 -3.14 68.36 0.27
CA LEU A 33 -2.31 68.10 -0.91
C LEU A 33 -3.04 68.50 -2.20
N SER A 34 -2.31 69.12 -3.13
CA SER A 34 -2.83 69.63 -4.40
C SER A 34 -2.64 68.65 -5.57
N PRO A 35 -3.52 68.65 -6.60
CA PRO A 35 -3.47 67.71 -7.71
C PRO A 35 -2.49 68.10 -8.83
N LEU A 36 -2.10 67.11 -9.65
CA LEU A 36 -1.36 67.29 -10.91
C LEU A 36 -2.29 67.23 -12.14
N PRO A 37 -1.98 67.94 -13.25
CA PRO A 37 -2.91 68.13 -14.38
C PRO A 37 -2.80 67.09 -15.51
N THR A 38 -3.81 67.07 -16.38
CA THR A 38 -3.97 66.11 -17.51
C THR A 38 -3.94 66.77 -18.90
N ALA A 39 -3.26 66.14 -19.87
CA ALA A 39 -3.49 66.31 -21.31
C ALA A 39 -3.07 65.01 -22.04
N GLN A 40 -4.02 64.25 -22.62
CA GLN A 40 -4.38 64.19 -24.05
C GLN A 40 -3.43 63.35 -24.93
N ALA A 41 -3.97 62.72 -25.98
CA ALA A 41 -3.31 61.63 -26.71
C ALA A 41 -3.65 61.60 -28.22
N THR A 42 -2.76 61.02 -29.02
CA THR A 42 -3.01 60.39 -30.35
C THR A 42 -1.76 59.55 -30.74
N PRO A 43 -1.83 58.61 -31.70
CA PRO A 43 -1.22 57.29 -31.48
C PRO A 43 0.05 56.95 -32.29
N ALA A 44 0.80 55.97 -31.77
CA ALA A 44 1.78 55.16 -32.50
C ALA A 44 1.53 53.66 -32.20
N VAL A 45 1.93 52.76 -33.10
CA VAL A 45 1.54 51.34 -33.10
C VAL A 45 2.75 50.41 -33.06
N SER A 46 2.61 49.24 -32.41
CA SER A 46 3.55 48.09 -32.31
C SER A 46 4.52 48.15 -31.12
N PRO A 47 5.01 46.98 -30.63
CA PRO A 47 4.21 45.80 -30.29
C PRO A 47 4.53 45.24 -28.87
N VAL A 48 3.67 44.34 -28.38
CA VAL A 48 3.85 43.66 -27.08
C VAL A 48 5.04 42.68 -27.13
N PRO A 49 5.90 42.60 -26.09
CA PRO A 49 7.02 41.65 -26.07
C PRO A 49 6.55 40.20 -25.94
N VAL A 50 7.04 39.34 -26.84
CA VAL A 50 6.85 37.88 -26.80
C VAL A 50 7.86 37.26 -25.83
N LEU A 51 7.47 36.17 -25.16
CA LEU A 51 8.34 35.39 -24.26
C LEU A 51 9.64 34.97 -24.96
N GLY A 52 10.77 35.22 -24.31
CA GLY A 52 12.09 35.11 -24.93
C GLY A 52 12.51 33.67 -25.24
N VAL A 53 12.66 33.36 -26.52
CA VAL A 53 13.41 32.19 -27.03
C VAL A 53 14.66 32.71 -27.76
N PRO A 54 15.89 32.30 -27.39
CA PRO A 54 17.11 32.76 -28.05
C PRO A 54 17.14 32.39 -29.54
N THR A 55 17.26 33.38 -30.42
CA THR A 55 17.12 33.27 -31.88
C THR A 55 18.34 32.69 -32.61
N GLN A 56 19.08 31.77 -31.98
CA GLN A 56 20.30 31.16 -32.54
C GLN A 56 20.24 29.63 -32.75
N TYR A 57 19.06 29.01 -32.69
CA TYR A 57 18.90 27.57 -32.96
C TYR A 57 18.05 27.23 -34.22
N ALA A 58 17.92 28.19 -35.15
CA ALA A 58 17.14 28.05 -36.39
C ALA A 58 17.99 27.77 -37.65
N ALA A 59 19.30 27.58 -37.52
CA ALA A 59 20.26 27.52 -38.64
C ALA A 59 21.04 26.19 -38.73
N ALA A 60 20.42 25.07 -38.32
CA ALA A 60 21.07 23.74 -38.31
C ALA A 60 20.11 22.57 -38.65
N LEU A 61 18.96 22.84 -39.30
CA LEU A 61 18.02 21.80 -39.73
C LEU A 61 18.30 21.40 -41.18
N PRO A 62 18.54 20.10 -41.49
CA PRO A 62 18.65 19.62 -42.87
C PRO A 62 17.34 19.83 -43.63
N GLN A 63 17.38 20.48 -44.79
CA GLN A 63 16.22 20.55 -45.68
C GLN A 63 16.02 19.21 -46.38
N ALA A 64 14.83 18.63 -46.24
CA ALA A 64 14.46 17.39 -46.90
C ALA A 64 14.26 17.63 -48.41
N VAL A 65 15.17 17.08 -49.24
CA VAL A 65 15.05 17.14 -50.69
C VAL A 65 13.99 16.15 -51.16
N SER A 66 12.91 16.64 -51.75
CA SER A 66 11.80 15.85 -52.29
C SER A 66 12.15 15.18 -53.63
N GLY A 67 12.88 14.06 -53.57
CA GLY A 67 13.18 13.22 -54.73
C GLY A 67 12.14 12.10 -54.95
N HIS A 68 11.46 12.10 -56.11
CA HIS A 68 10.68 10.94 -56.55
C HIS A 68 11.59 9.81 -57.05
N GLY A 69 11.42 8.61 -56.49
CA GLY A 69 12.05 7.38 -56.98
C GLY A 69 11.22 6.15 -56.62
N GLN A 70 11.06 5.21 -57.56
CA GLN A 70 10.38 3.94 -57.33
C GLN A 70 11.31 2.91 -56.65
N PRO A 71 10.77 1.94 -55.89
CA PRO A 71 11.57 1.00 -55.11
C PRO A 71 12.17 -0.13 -55.95
N THR A 72 13.37 -0.57 -55.57
CA THR A 72 13.96 -1.86 -55.96
C THR A 72 13.99 -2.82 -54.75
N PRO A 73 13.81 -4.14 -54.95
CA PRO A 73 13.73 -5.09 -53.85
C PRO A 73 15.13 -5.47 -53.33
N ALA A 74 15.27 -5.60 -52.01
CA ALA A 74 16.44 -6.16 -51.33
C ALA A 74 16.05 -7.41 -50.52
N HIS A 75 16.95 -8.39 -50.46
CA HIS A 75 16.69 -9.70 -49.86
C HIS A 75 16.68 -9.67 -48.32
N PRO A 76 15.96 -10.60 -47.66
CA PRO A 76 15.85 -10.61 -46.20
C PRO A 76 17.17 -10.97 -45.52
N VAL A 77 17.62 -10.11 -44.61
CA VAL A 77 18.70 -10.41 -43.66
C VAL A 77 18.08 -11.09 -42.44
N SER A 78 18.56 -12.29 -42.09
CA SER A 78 18.08 -13.02 -40.92
C SER A 78 18.62 -12.40 -39.64
N ALA A 79 17.72 -12.00 -38.73
CA ALA A 79 18.08 -11.55 -37.39
C ALA A 79 18.27 -12.75 -36.44
N PRO A 80 19.22 -12.70 -35.48
CA PRO A 80 19.39 -13.77 -34.50
C PRO A 80 18.18 -13.87 -33.56
N GLY A 81 17.83 -15.10 -33.17
CA GLY A 81 16.67 -15.37 -32.32
C GLY A 81 16.83 -14.80 -30.91
N SER A 82 15.77 -14.16 -30.42
CA SER A 82 15.68 -13.63 -29.05
C SER A 82 15.19 -14.73 -28.08
N PRO A 83 15.74 -14.85 -26.85
CA PRO A 83 15.49 -16.01 -25.98
C PRO A 83 14.15 -15.98 -25.20
N TYR A 84 13.25 -15.03 -25.46
CA TYR A 84 12.01 -14.87 -24.70
C TYR A 84 10.96 -15.93 -25.07
N TYR A 85 10.86 -16.96 -24.22
CA TYR A 85 9.89 -18.04 -24.34
C TYR A 85 8.50 -17.60 -23.84
N PHE A 86 7.67 -17.09 -24.75
CA PHE A 86 6.23 -16.94 -24.56
C PHE A 86 5.47 -17.60 -25.72
N LEU A 87 5.19 -18.89 -25.59
CA LEU A 87 4.11 -19.53 -26.34
C LEU A 87 2.80 -19.15 -25.65
N GLY A 88 1.94 -18.41 -26.35
CA GLY A 88 0.64 -17.99 -25.82
C GLY A 88 -0.48 -18.95 -26.18
N GLU A 89 -1.51 -19.02 -25.33
CA GLU A 89 -2.79 -19.62 -25.68
C GLU A 89 -3.75 -18.57 -26.24
N ALA A 90 -3.78 -18.44 -27.56
CA ALA A 90 -4.79 -17.66 -28.28
C ALA A 90 -6.07 -18.48 -28.50
N SER A 91 -6.71 -18.91 -27.41
CA SER A 91 -7.95 -19.70 -27.42
C SER A 91 -9.16 -18.80 -27.68
N GLY A 92 -9.47 -18.55 -28.96
CA GLY A 92 -10.55 -17.66 -29.37
C GLY A 92 -11.95 -18.20 -29.06
N TYR A 93 -12.80 -17.35 -28.47
CA TYR A 93 -14.24 -17.57 -28.36
C TYR A 93 -14.99 -16.55 -29.23
N GLN A 94 -15.83 -17.04 -30.14
CA GLN A 94 -16.74 -16.22 -30.93
C GLN A 94 -18.08 -16.08 -30.19
N SER A 95 -18.54 -14.84 -29.99
CA SER A 95 -19.85 -14.57 -29.40
C SER A 95 -20.98 -14.91 -30.37
N ALA A 96 -21.91 -15.78 -29.97
CA ALA A 96 -23.16 -16.05 -30.69
C ALA A 96 -24.33 -16.23 -29.70
N VAL A 97 -25.40 -15.47 -29.92
CA VAL A 97 -26.61 -15.35 -29.07
C VAL A 97 -27.76 -14.89 -29.99
N PRO A 98 -29.05 -15.26 -29.81
CA PRO A 98 -29.67 -16.22 -28.87
C PRO A 98 -30.50 -17.34 -29.57
N HIS A 99 -31.06 -18.28 -28.80
CA HIS A 99 -32.53 -18.50 -28.78
C HIS A 99 -33.01 -19.26 -27.54
N ALA A 100 -34.32 -19.17 -27.25
CA ALA A 100 -34.97 -19.49 -25.98
C ALA A 100 -35.29 -20.99 -25.74
N GLY A 101 -35.51 -21.38 -24.47
CA GLY A 101 -36.21 -22.64 -24.15
C GLY A 101 -36.27 -23.11 -22.68
N VAL A 102 -37.42 -22.89 -22.03
CA VAL A 102 -38.01 -23.73 -20.94
C VAL A 102 -37.37 -23.66 -19.51
N ALA A 103 -38.21 -23.90 -18.49
CA ALA A 103 -37.92 -23.90 -17.04
C ALA A 103 -37.48 -25.32 -16.53
N ALA A 104 -37.16 -25.63 -15.25
CA ALA A 104 -37.63 -25.10 -13.97
C ALA A 104 -36.78 -25.55 -12.74
N THR A 105 -37.33 -25.31 -11.53
CA THR A 105 -37.06 -25.93 -10.20
C THR A 105 -35.72 -25.70 -9.44
N GLU A 106 -35.85 -24.85 -8.40
CA GLU A 106 -35.51 -25.06 -6.97
C GLU A 106 -34.06 -25.29 -6.43
N ALA A 107 -33.75 -24.45 -5.44
CA ALA A 107 -33.09 -24.75 -4.15
C ALA A 107 -31.64 -25.29 -4.09
N GLY A 108 -30.71 -24.37 -3.82
CA GLY A 108 -29.42 -24.65 -3.17
C GLY A 108 -28.85 -23.37 -2.55
N ALA A 109 -28.55 -23.36 -1.25
CA ALA A 109 -28.03 -22.19 -0.55
C ALA A 109 -26.49 -22.15 -0.57
N PRO A 110 -25.85 -20.98 -0.73
CA PRO A 110 -24.40 -20.85 -0.56
C PRO A 110 -24.04 -20.81 0.94
N ASP A 111 -23.16 -21.73 1.38
CA ASP A 111 -22.55 -21.66 2.70
C ASP A 111 -21.25 -20.84 2.63
N ASP A 112 -21.38 -19.53 2.80
CA ASP A 112 -20.27 -18.57 2.75
C ASP A 112 -19.79 -18.22 4.16
N ARG A 113 -18.84 -19.02 4.68
CA ARG A 113 -18.37 -18.94 6.07
C ARG A 113 -16.85 -19.09 6.21
N VAL A 114 -16.11 -18.14 5.64
CA VAL A 114 -14.69 -17.93 6.00
C VAL A 114 -14.60 -17.00 7.21
N THR A 115 -14.72 -17.55 8.42
CA THR A 115 -14.43 -16.82 9.66
C THR A 115 -12.95 -16.89 9.99
N ALA A 116 -12.34 -15.74 10.32
CA ALA A 116 -10.94 -15.71 10.76
C ALA A 116 -10.77 -16.42 12.11
N GLN A 117 -9.90 -17.43 12.16
CA GLN A 117 -9.54 -18.13 13.39
C GLN A 117 -8.25 -17.53 13.97
N PRO A 118 -8.16 -17.26 15.28
CA PRO A 118 -6.95 -16.75 15.90
C PRO A 118 -5.88 -17.84 15.97
N PHE A 119 -4.65 -17.51 15.56
CA PHE A 119 -3.50 -18.40 15.73
C PHE A 119 -3.07 -18.43 17.21
N HIS A 120 -3.39 -19.52 17.89
CA HIS A 120 -2.89 -19.76 19.25
C HIS A 120 -1.40 -20.15 19.24
N LEU A 121 -0.67 -19.71 20.27
CA LEU A 121 0.75 -20.04 20.46
C LEU A 121 0.94 -21.57 20.61
N PRO A 122 1.93 -22.18 19.93
CA PRO A 122 2.26 -23.58 20.12
C PRO A 122 2.74 -23.86 21.56
N GLY A 123 2.26 -24.97 22.15
CA GLY A 123 2.79 -25.46 23.43
C GLY A 123 4.23 -25.97 23.32
N THR A 124 4.91 -26.13 24.45
CA THR A 124 6.30 -26.62 24.56
C THR A 124 6.56 -27.90 23.76
N ASP A 125 5.58 -28.80 23.73
CA ASP A 125 5.68 -30.13 23.14
C ASP A 125 5.60 -30.12 21.60
N ALA A 126 5.19 -28.99 21.02
CA ALA A 126 5.31 -28.72 19.58
C ALA A 126 6.68 -28.14 19.25
N LEU A 127 7.25 -27.32 20.14
CA LEU A 127 8.59 -26.74 19.99
C LEU A 127 9.69 -27.82 20.06
N ALA A 128 9.55 -28.80 20.97
CA ALA A 128 10.50 -29.90 21.13
C ALA A 128 10.66 -30.73 19.84
N ARG A 129 9.55 -31.10 19.19
CA ARG A 129 9.55 -31.88 17.93
C ARG A 129 10.26 -31.18 16.77
N LEU A 130 10.30 -29.84 16.78
CA LEU A 130 11.02 -29.01 15.81
C LEU A 130 12.54 -29.04 16.04
N VAL A 131 13.00 -29.34 17.25
CA VAL A 131 14.43 -29.49 17.59
C VAL A 131 14.91 -30.92 17.31
N ASP A 132 14.13 -31.93 17.71
CA ASP A 132 14.51 -33.35 17.52
C ASP A 132 14.64 -33.75 16.04
N GLY A 133 13.91 -33.08 15.14
CA GLY A 133 13.99 -33.31 13.70
C GLY A 133 15.34 -33.02 13.04
N ALA A 134 16.28 -32.38 13.75
CA ALA A 134 17.59 -31.97 13.22
C ALA A 134 18.73 -32.97 13.46
N ALA A 135 18.52 -34.04 14.24
CA ALA A 135 19.59 -34.95 14.68
C ALA A 135 19.28 -36.44 14.41
N GLY A 136 19.70 -36.95 13.25
CA GLY A 136 19.43 -38.33 12.82
C GLY A 136 20.65 -39.09 12.29
N THR A 137 21.39 -39.76 13.17
CA THR A 137 22.42 -40.75 12.80
C THR A 137 21.84 -42.17 12.93
N PRO A 138 21.92 -43.05 11.92
CA PRO A 138 21.24 -44.35 11.96
C PRO A 138 21.98 -45.39 12.82
N PRO A 139 21.29 -46.17 13.68
CA PRO A 139 21.86 -47.33 14.35
C PRO A 139 21.87 -48.56 13.42
N ALA A 140 22.90 -49.40 13.53
CA ALA A 140 22.99 -50.67 12.82
C ALA A 140 22.34 -51.82 13.61
N GLY A 141 21.68 -52.75 12.91
CA GLY A 141 21.12 -54.00 13.45
C GLY A 141 21.60 -55.21 12.65
N PRO A 142 21.73 -56.41 13.26
CA PRO A 142 22.53 -57.51 12.70
C PRO A 142 21.79 -58.39 11.66
N SER A 143 22.60 -59.10 10.87
CA SER A 143 22.15 -60.05 9.85
C SER A 143 21.73 -61.41 10.43
N ALA A 144 20.71 -62.02 9.83
CA ALA A 144 20.40 -63.45 9.97
C ALA A 144 19.89 -64.01 8.63
N LEU A 145 20.35 -65.21 8.25
CA LEU A 145 20.01 -65.89 7.00
C LEU A 145 19.01 -67.01 7.25
N GLN A 146 17.96 -67.15 6.42
CA GLN A 146 17.57 -68.44 5.85
C GLN A 146 16.61 -68.31 4.65
N GLN A 147 16.39 -69.43 3.94
CA GLN A 147 15.82 -69.51 2.59
C GLN A 147 14.55 -70.41 2.51
N PRO A 148 13.85 -70.49 1.36
CA PRO A 148 12.39 -70.68 1.35
C PRO A 148 11.86 -72.11 1.04
N GLY A 149 10.56 -72.28 1.31
CA GLY A 149 9.68 -73.37 0.86
C GLY A 149 8.29 -73.22 1.51
N GLY A 150 7.16 -73.64 0.95
CA GLY A 150 6.88 -74.29 -0.35
C GLY A 150 5.37 -74.31 -0.66
N ALA A 151 4.95 -74.99 -1.74
CA ALA A 151 3.56 -75.09 -2.24
C ALA A 151 2.56 -75.72 -1.21
N VAL A 152 1.23 -75.67 -1.33
CA VAL A 152 0.33 -76.21 -2.38
C VAL A 152 -1.05 -75.52 -2.21
N GLN A 153 -1.58 -74.73 -3.16
CA GLN A 153 -2.32 -75.09 -4.39
C GLN A 153 -3.77 -75.64 -4.18
N ALA A 154 -4.77 -74.83 -4.53
CA ALA A 154 -6.07 -75.23 -5.09
C ALA A 154 -6.71 -74.02 -5.80
N GLY A 155 -7.30 -74.19 -6.99
CA GLY A 155 -7.80 -73.08 -7.81
C GLY A 155 -9.32 -73.01 -7.92
N GLN A 156 -9.86 -71.81 -8.17
CA GLN A 156 -11.25 -71.58 -8.58
C GLN A 156 -11.31 -70.59 -9.76
N PHE A 157 -12.44 -70.57 -10.46
CA PHE A 157 -12.53 -70.14 -11.86
C PHE A 157 -12.82 -68.65 -12.05
N TYR A 158 -12.18 -68.04 -13.06
CA TYR A 158 -12.20 -66.60 -13.33
C TYR A 158 -13.58 -66.01 -13.70
N PHE A 159 -14.61 -66.83 -13.85
CA PHE A 159 -15.96 -66.43 -14.28
C PHE A 159 -17.03 -66.50 -13.17
N LEU A 160 -16.64 -66.75 -11.92
CA LEU A 160 -17.59 -66.88 -10.78
C LEU A 160 -17.47 -65.77 -9.72
N THR A 161 -16.60 -64.77 -9.92
CA THR A 161 -16.51 -63.59 -9.05
C THR A 161 -17.29 -62.43 -9.69
N PRO A 162 -18.38 -61.93 -9.09
CA PRO A 162 -19.06 -60.74 -9.60
C PRO A 162 -18.15 -59.50 -9.47
N PRO A 163 -18.34 -58.45 -10.28
CA PRO A 163 -17.52 -57.25 -10.21
C PRO A 163 -17.80 -56.49 -8.90
N THR A 164 -16.97 -56.75 -7.88
CA THR A 164 -16.85 -55.84 -6.74
C THR A 164 -16.33 -54.51 -7.25
N LEU A 165 -17.20 -53.50 -7.25
CA LEU A 165 -16.79 -52.10 -7.33
C LEU A 165 -15.72 -51.88 -6.25
N GLU A 166 -14.48 -51.61 -6.64
CA GLU A 166 -13.53 -51.02 -5.71
C GLU A 166 -14.16 -49.70 -5.23
N ALA A 167 -14.37 -49.57 -3.93
CA ALA A 167 -14.73 -48.29 -3.35
C ALA A 167 -13.67 -47.25 -3.78
N PRO A 168 -14.06 -45.99 -4.07
CA PRO A 168 -13.12 -44.97 -4.52
C PRO A 168 -11.98 -44.90 -3.50
N ARG A 169 -10.76 -45.21 -3.96
CA ARG A 169 -9.58 -45.25 -3.08
C ARG A 169 -9.41 -43.87 -2.48
N ASP A 170 -9.50 -43.80 -1.16
CA ASP A 170 -9.47 -42.54 -0.45
C ASP A 170 -8.09 -41.88 -0.62
N THR A 171 -8.03 -40.88 -1.50
CA THR A 171 -6.84 -40.07 -1.75
C THR A 171 -6.70 -38.94 -0.73
N SER A 172 -7.67 -38.75 0.18
CA SER A 172 -7.70 -37.69 1.17
C SER A 172 -6.80 -37.95 2.40
N HIS A 173 -5.59 -38.50 2.20
CA HIS A 173 -4.43 -38.22 3.05
C HIS A 173 -3.09 -38.60 2.37
N GLN A 174 -2.81 -38.04 1.18
CA GLN A 174 -1.43 -37.59 0.98
C GLN A 174 -1.18 -36.46 1.98
N PRO A 175 -0.13 -36.52 2.83
CA PRO A 175 0.25 -35.35 3.60
C PRO A 175 0.72 -34.30 2.62
N HIS A 176 -0.02 -33.20 2.48
CA HIS A 176 0.49 -32.01 1.82
C HIS A 176 1.82 -31.65 2.52
N ARG A 177 2.95 -31.88 1.83
CA ARG A 177 4.22 -31.27 2.22
C ARG A 177 3.98 -29.77 2.19
N ALA A 178 3.80 -29.17 3.35
CA ALA A 178 3.67 -27.72 3.48
C ALA A 178 4.89 -27.12 2.78
N SER A 179 4.66 -26.37 1.71
CA SER A 179 5.72 -25.76 0.92
C SER A 179 6.45 -24.77 1.82
N THR A 180 7.65 -25.15 2.26
CA THR A 180 8.57 -24.27 2.97
C THR A 180 8.79 -23.04 2.10
N PHE A 181 8.52 -21.87 2.68
CA PHE A 181 8.61 -20.60 1.97
C PHE A 181 10.07 -20.35 1.56
N ASP A 182 10.39 -20.53 0.27
CA ASP A 182 11.75 -20.30 -0.25
C ASP A 182 11.99 -18.79 -0.39
N VAL A 183 12.31 -18.16 0.75
CA VAL A 183 12.69 -16.75 0.83
C VAL A 183 13.90 -16.45 -0.07
N GLN A 184 14.79 -17.41 -0.34
CA GLN A 184 15.95 -17.18 -1.19
C GLN A 184 15.56 -17.19 -2.68
N ALA A 185 14.52 -17.93 -3.09
CA ALA A 185 13.89 -17.73 -4.39
C ALA A 185 13.22 -16.37 -4.49
N VAL A 186 12.40 -16.00 -3.51
CA VAL A 186 11.68 -14.73 -3.52
C VAL A 186 12.66 -13.54 -3.53
N ARG A 187 13.75 -13.56 -2.75
CA ARG A 187 14.79 -12.53 -2.74
C ARG A 187 15.47 -12.31 -4.10
N ARG A 188 15.61 -13.35 -4.94
CA ARG A 188 16.19 -13.22 -6.29
C ARG A 188 15.33 -12.37 -7.23
N ASP A 189 14.02 -12.26 -6.96
CA ASP A 189 13.13 -11.38 -7.72
C ASP A 189 13.35 -9.88 -7.36
N PHE A 190 14.02 -9.54 -6.25
CA PHE A 190 14.22 -8.16 -5.80
C PHE A 190 15.69 -7.70 -5.99
N PRO A 191 16.07 -7.14 -7.15
CA PRO A 191 17.49 -6.93 -7.51
C PRO A 191 18.25 -6.04 -6.52
N ILE A 192 17.58 -5.05 -5.93
CA ILE A 192 18.17 -4.14 -4.94
C ILE A 192 18.64 -4.84 -3.64
N LEU A 193 18.15 -6.04 -3.32
CA LEU A 193 18.63 -6.80 -2.15
C LEU A 193 20.03 -7.42 -2.36
N ALA A 194 20.59 -7.36 -3.57
CA ALA A 194 21.98 -7.73 -3.84
C ALA A 194 22.98 -6.58 -3.60
N GLU A 195 22.50 -5.36 -3.35
CA GLU A 195 23.34 -4.17 -3.21
C GLU A 195 24.18 -4.14 -1.94
N ARG A 196 25.22 -3.28 -1.94
CA ARG A 196 26.05 -3.03 -0.77
C ARG A 196 25.96 -1.59 -0.27
N VAL A 197 25.60 -1.45 1.01
CA VAL A 197 25.58 -0.16 1.73
C VAL A 197 26.72 -0.15 2.75
N ASN A 198 27.52 0.93 2.77
CA ASN A 198 28.70 1.05 3.64
C ASN A 198 29.68 -0.14 3.53
N GLY A 199 29.78 -0.74 2.33
CA GLY A 199 30.62 -1.91 2.02
C GLY A 199 30.02 -3.27 2.40
N ARG A 200 28.90 -3.29 3.13
CA ARG A 200 28.23 -4.48 3.65
C ARG A 200 26.98 -4.82 2.82
N PRO A 201 26.48 -6.07 2.83
CA PRO A 201 25.20 -6.40 2.21
C PRO A 201 24.07 -5.51 2.77
N LEU A 202 23.14 -5.10 1.92
CA LEU A 202 21.94 -4.37 2.36
C LEU A 202 21.04 -5.28 3.21
N ILE A 203 20.66 -4.80 4.39
CA ILE A 203 19.61 -5.39 5.22
C ILE A 203 18.47 -4.37 5.34
N TRP A 204 17.43 -4.53 4.52
CA TRP A 204 16.33 -3.54 4.42
C TRP A 204 15.18 -3.85 5.37
N LEU A 205 14.99 -3.01 6.39
CA LEU A 205 13.97 -3.15 7.44
C LEU A 205 13.10 -1.88 7.61
N ASP A 206 12.96 -1.04 6.59
CA ASP A 206 12.03 0.12 6.57
C ASP A 206 10.82 -0.10 5.64
N ASN A 207 10.39 -1.36 5.52
CA ASN A 207 9.28 -1.81 4.68
C ASN A 207 7.97 -1.05 4.95
N ALA A 208 7.67 -0.77 6.23
CA ALA A 208 6.47 -0.02 6.63
C ALA A 208 6.58 1.50 6.37
N ALA A 209 7.67 1.99 5.76
CA ALA A 209 7.70 3.27 5.05
C ALA A 209 7.52 3.04 3.54
N THR A 210 8.35 2.17 2.94
CA THR A 210 8.20 1.71 1.56
C THR A 210 8.86 0.34 1.38
N THR A 211 8.25 -0.53 0.59
CA THR A 211 8.86 -1.81 0.20
C THR A 211 9.71 -1.65 -1.06
N HIS A 212 10.59 -2.61 -1.31
CA HIS A 212 11.30 -2.77 -2.58
C HIS A 212 10.38 -3.36 -3.67
N LYS A 213 10.89 -3.44 -4.90
CA LYS A 213 10.11 -3.77 -6.10
C LYS A 213 10.66 -5.06 -6.73
N PRO A 214 9.81 -6.04 -7.06
CA PRO A 214 10.26 -7.22 -7.78
C PRO A 214 10.51 -6.88 -9.25
N GLN A 215 11.38 -7.64 -9.91
CA GLN A 215 11.81 -7.41 -11.29
C GLN A 215 10.60 -7.34 -12.24
N ALA A 216 9.57 -8.17 -12.03
CA ALA A 216 8.32 -8.13 -12.80
C ALA A 216 7.61 -6.76 -12.81
N VAL A 217 7.71 -5.95 -11.74
CA VAL A 217 7.15 -4.59 -11.69
C VAL A 217 8.03 -3.61 -12.46
N ILE A 218 9.35 -3.75 -12.34
CA ILE A 218 10.35 -2.94 -13.05
C ILE A 218 10.22 -3.17 -14.57
N ASP A 219 10.16 -4.42 -14.98
CA ASP A 219 9.98 -4.85 -16.37
C ASP A 219 8.63 -4.39 -16.92
N ARG A 220 7.55 -4.45 -16.13
CA ARG A 220 6.22 -4.01 -16.58
C ARG A 220 6.19 -2.50 -16.86
N LEU A 221 6.85 -1.69 -16.03
CA LEU A 221 7.01 -0.25 -16.24
C LEU A 221 7.85 0.04 -17.49
N ALA A 222 9.01 -0.64 -17.62
CA ALA A 222 9.89 -0.47 -18.77
C ALA A 222 9.19 -0.86 -20.09
N TYR A 223 8.44 -1.97 -20.10
CA TYR A 223 7.65 -2.43 -21.24
C TYR A 223 6.56 -1.42 -21.62
N PHE A 224 5.84 -0.86 -20.64
CA PHE A 224 4.82 0.16 -20.89
C PHE A 224 5.42 1.36 -21.64
N TYR A 225 6.51 1.92 -21.12
CA TYR A 225 7.16 3.07 -21.74
C TYR A 225 7.81 2.77 -23.10
N ALA A 226 8.26 1.54 -23.33
CA ALA A 226 8.87 1.13 -24.59
C ALA A 226 7.87 0.76 -25.70
N HIS A 227 6.67 0.25 -25.37
CA HIS A 227 5.80 -0.44 -26.33
C HIS A 227 4.30 -0.09 -26.28
N GLU A 228 3.81 0.55 -25.21
CA GLU A 228 2.38 0.82 -25.00
C GLU A 228 2.06 2.31 -24.80
N ASN A 229 3.03 3.11 -24.34
CA ASN A 229 2.82 4.47 -23.85
C ASN A 229 1.99 5.36 -24.77
N SER A 230 0.83 5.78 -24.24
CA SER A 230 -0.06 6.79 -24.82
C SER A 230 -0.97 7.35 -23.74
N ASN A 231 -1.74 8.40 -24.08
CA ASN A 231 -2.84 8.85 -23.24
C ASN A 231 -4.11 8.01 -23.51
N ILE A 232 -5.01 7.93 -22.53
CA ILE A 232 -6.08 6.94 -22.45
C ILE A 232 -7.48 7.51 -22.80
N HIS A 233 -8.42 6.60 -23.08
CA HIS A 233 -9.85 6.79 -23.38
C HIS A 233 -10.23 7.63 -24.63
N ARG A 234 -9.48 8.68 -24.99
CA ARG A 234 -9.93 9.75 -25.92
C ARG A 234 -9.37 9.71 -27.35
N ALA A 235 -8.52 8.75 -27.68
CA ALA A 235 -7.88 8.68 -29.00
C ALA A 235 -8.11 7.33 -29.70
N ALA A 236 -8.55 7.37 -30.95
CA ALA A 236 -8.93 6.19 -31.75
C ALA A 236 -7.73 5.45 -32.41
N HIS A 237 -6.52 5.59 -31.87
CA HIS A 237 -5.30 4.97 -32.42
C HIS A 237 -4.76 3.85 -31.52
N ALA A 238 -4.14 2.84 -32.13
CA ALA A 238 -3.80 1.56 -31.47
C ALA A 238 -3.02 1.67 -30.14
N LEU A 239 -2.15 2.67 -29.96
CA LEU A 239 -1.42 2.86 -28.70
C LEU A 239 -2.32 3.37 -27.55
N ALA A 240 -3.36 4.14 -27.85
CA ALA A 240 -4.31 4.60 -26.83
C ALA A 240 -5.27 3.49 -26.41
N ALA A 241 -5.64 2.59 -27.33
CA ALA A 241 -6.34 1.36 -26.98
C ALA A 241 -5.48 0.54 -25.99
N ARG A 242 -4.27 0.12 -26.38
CA ARG A 242 -3.35 -0.62 -25.51
C ARG A 242 -3.11 0.03 -24.14
N ALA A 243 -2.87 1.35 -24.11
CA ALA A 243 -2.66 2.07 -22.86
C ALA A 243 -3.92 2.09 -21.98
N THR A 244 -5.12 2.15 -22.58
CA THR A 244 -6.40 2.08 -21.86
C THR A 244 -6.67 0.67 -21.36
N ASP A 245 -6.47 -0.34 -22.20
CA ASP A 245 -6.62 -1.76 -21.88
C ASP A 245 -5.70 -2.16 -20.71
N ALA A 246 -4.45 -1.67 -20.71
CA ALA A 246 -3.50 -1.89 -19.63
C ALA A 246 -3.92 -1.17 -18.32
N TYR A 247 -4.40 0.08 -18.40
CA TYR A 247 -4.81 0.89 -17.25
C TYR A 247 -6.07 0.34 -16.56
N GLU A 248 -7.12 0.06 -17.34
CA GLU A 248 -8.36 -0.51 -16.81
C GLU A 248 -8.17 -1.98 -16.41
N GLY A 249 -7.36 -2.75 -17.14
CA GLY A 249 -6.93 -4.09 -16.71
C GLY A 249 -6.09 -4.09 -15.43
N ALA A 250 -5.50 -2.96 -15.01
CA ALA A 250 -4.92 -2.80 -13.68
C ALA A 250 -5.98 -2.41 -12.63
N ARG A 251 -7.03 -1.68 -13.00
CA ARG A 251 -8.20 -1.40 -12.15
C ARG A 251 -8.94 -2.69 -11.79
N ASP A 252 -9.13 -3.60 -12.75
CA ASP A 252 -9.69 -4.94 -12.54
C ASP A 252 -8.86 -5.77 -11.55
N LYS A 253 -7.53 -5.70 -11.64
CA LYS A 253 -6.61 -6.36 -10.69
C LYS A 253 -6.76 -5.83 -9.28
N VAL A 254 -6.85 -4.50 -9.12
CA VAL A 254 -7.11 -3.86 -7.82
C VAL A 254 -8.48 -4.29 -7.26
N ALA A 255 -9.53 -4.29 -8.10
CA ALA A 255 -10.87 -4.68 -7.68
C ALA A 255 -10.91 -6.13 -7.19
N ARG A 256 -10.32 -7.05 -7.95
CA ARG A 256 -10.17 -8.47 -7.60
C ARG A 256 -9.35 -8.67 -6.33
N PHE A 257 -8.21 -8.00 -6.21
CA PHE A 257 -7.31 -8.10 -5.05
C PHE A 257 -7.96 -7.62 -3.74
N LEU A 258 -8.78 -6.56 -3.80
CA LEU A 258 -9.54 -6.06 -2.65
C LEU A 258 -10.85 -6.81 -2.41
N GLY A 259 -11.30 -7.68 -3.32
CA GLY A 259 -12.64 -8.29 -3.25
C GLY A 259 -13.77 -7.29 -3.42
N ALA A 260 -13.60 -6.25 -4.24
CA ALA A 260 -14.66 -5.31 -4.64
C ALA A 260 -15.66 -5.96 -5.62
N ARG A 261 -16.85 -5.35 -5.83
CA ARG A 261 -17.86 -5.89 -6.76
C ARG A 261 -17.57 -5.55 -8.21
N SER A 262 -16.90 -4.42 -8.44
CA SER A 262 -16.67 -3.84 -9.76
C SER A 262 -15.42 -2.97 -9.74
N ALA A 263 -14.72 -2.88 -10.87
CA ALA A 263 -13.67 -1.89 -11.09
C ALA A 263 -14.22 -0.45 -11.00
N SER A 264 -15.53 -0.22 -11.20
CA SER A 264 -16.14 1.10 -11.01
C SER A 264 -16.13 1.60 -9.55
N GLU A 265 -15.95 0.71 -8.58
CA GLU A 265 -15.77 1.04 -7.16
C GLU A 265 -14.32 1.45 -6.82
N ILE A 266 -13.39 1.43 -7.81
CA ILE A 266 -11.95 1.68 -7.65
C ILE A 266 -11.51 2.96 -8.35
N ILE A 267 -10.98 3.91 -7.59
CA ILE A 267 -10.41 5.18 -8.06
C ILE A 267 -8.89 5.18 -7.81
N PHE A 268 -8.11 5.54 -8.83
CA PHE A 268 -6.67 5.75 -8.73
C PHE A 268 -6.34 7.17 -8.26
N VAL A 269 -5.37 7.25 -7.34
CA VAL A 269 -4.86 8.49 -6.74
C VAL A 269 -3.34 8.36 -6.51
N ARG A 270 -2.65 9.41 -6.06
CA ARG A 270 -1.19 9.38 -5.81
C ARG A 270 -0.75 8.56 -4.59
N GLY A 271 -1.69 8.15 -3.74
CA GLY A 271 -1.43 7.38 -2.50
C GLY A 271 -2.57 7.53 -1.48
N ALA A 272 -2.54 6.73 -0.41
CA ALA A 272 -3.55 6.75 0.65
C ALA A 272 -3.79 8.15 1.28
N THR A 273 -2.76 9.00 1.35
CA THR A 273 -2.92 10.39 1.81
C THR A 273 -3.82 11.21 0.89
N GLU A 274 -3.74 11.01 -0.42
CA GLU A 274 -4.66 11.67 -1.36
C GLU A 274 -6.04 11.02 -1.34
N ALA A 275 -6.11 9.69 -1.18
CA ALA A 275 -7.34 8.93 -1.00
C ALA A 275 -8.21 9.47 0.16
N ILE A 276 -7.60 9.70 1.32
CA ILE A 276 -8.28 10.24 2.51
C ILE A 276 -8.68 11.71 2.31
N ASN A 277 -7.84 12.51 1.64
CA ASN A 277 -8.18 13.90 1.31
C ASN A 277 -9.35 14.01 0.33
N LEU A 278 -9.43 13.14 -0.68
CA LEU A 278 -10.56 13.04 -1.59
C LEU A 278 -11.85 12.84 -0.79
N ILE A 279 -11.89 11.84 0.09
CA ILE A 279 -13.10 11.49 0.85
C ILE A 279 -13.44 12.57 1.90
N ALA A 280 -12.45 13.25 2.47
CA ALA A 280 -12.67 14.42 3.32
C ALA A 280 -13.26 15.62 2.55
N GLN A 281 -12.83 15.85 1.29
CA GLN A 281 -13.31 16.97 0.47
C GLN A 281 -14.63 16.67 -0.28
N THR A 282 -14.99 15.39 -0.49
CA THR A 282 -16.27 14.99 -1.09
C THR A 282 -17.29 14.58 -0.03
N PHE A 283 -17.22 13.35 0.48
CA PHE A 283 -18.13 12.81 1.50
C PHE A 283 -18.17 13.69 2.75
N GLY A 284 -17.00 14.10 3.24
CA GLY A 284 -16.86 14.92 4.44
C GLY A 284 -17.58 16.27 4.34
N ARG A 285 -17.35 17.03 3.26
CA ARG A 285 -18.01 18.34 3.05
C ARG A 285 -19.53 18.23 2.82
N GLN A 286 -20.01 17.11 2.29
CA GLN A 286 -21.41 16.88 1.96
C GLN A 286 -22.24 16.40 3.16
N HIS A 287 -21.63 15.65 4.09
CA HIS A 287 -22.37 14.90 5.14
C HIS A 287 -22.00 15.26 6.59
N ILE A 288 -21.03 16.15 6.83
CA ILE A 288 -20.53 16.47 8.18
C ILE A 288 -20.60 17.98 8.42
N GLY A 289 -21.33 18.39 9.47
CA GLY A 289 -21.54 19.79 9.81
C GLY A 289 -21.22 20.16 11.26
N ALA A 290 -21.75 21.32 11.68
CA ALA A 290 -21.46 21.90 12.99
C ALA A 290 -21.93 21.00 14.15
N GLY A 291 -21.00 20.61 15.02
CA GLY A 291 -21.25 19.73 16.15
C GLY A 291 -21.47 18.26 15.79
N ASP A 292 -21.27 17.84 14.54
CA ASP A 292 -21.15 16.43 14.19
C ASP A 292 -19.79 15.87 14.63
N GLU A 293 -19.65 14.54 14.64
CA GLU A 293 -18.48 13.85 15.18
C GLU A 293 -17.81 12.96 14.12
N ILE A 294 -16.49 13.08 14.04
CA ILE A 294 -15.60 12.16 13.33
C ILE A 294 -14.82 11.38 14.39
N ILE A 295 -14.94 10.06 14.39
CA ILE A 295 -14.14 9.20 15.26
C ILE A 295 -12.88 8.75 14.50
N VAL A 296 -11.72 8.91 15.13
CA VAL A 296 -10.43 8.32 14.71
C VAL A 296 -9.87 7.47 15.84
N SER A 297 -8.82 6.67 15.62
CA SER A 297 -8.11 5.98 16.72
C SER A 297 -6.84 6.72 17.17
N HIS A 298 -6.23 6.30 18.28
CA HIS A 298 -4.86 6.73 18.60
C HIS A 298 -3.83 6.19 17.59
N LEU A 299 -4.08 5.03 16.98
CA LEU A 299 -3.14 4.30 16.12
C LEU A 299 -2.94 4.93 14.74
N GLU A 300 -3.72 5.96 14.40
CA GLU A 300 -3.74 6.56 13.07
C GLU A 300 -2.40 7.20 12.67
N HIS A 301 -2.02 6.93 11.43
CA HIS A 301 -1.02 7.70 10.72
C HIS A 301 -1.54 9.14 10.47
N HIS A 302 -0.67 10.14 10.42
CA HIS A 302 -1.04 11.56 10.25
C HIS A 302 -1.93 11.83 9.03
N ALA A 303 -1.79 11.02 7.97
CA ALA A 303 -2.67 11.08 6.79
C ALA A 303 -4.15 10.82 7.11
N ASN A 304 -4.44 10.00 8.13
CA ASN A 304 -5.79 9.71 8.63
C ASN A 304 -6.17 10.53 9.87
N ILE A 305 -5.49 11.67 10.10
CA ILE A 305 -5.78 12.63 11.19
C ILE A 305 -5.97 14.03 10.61
N VAL A 306 -4.97 14.54 9.87
CA VAL A 306 -4.91 15.94 9.45
C VAL A 306 -6.08 16.36 8.53
N PRO A 307 -6.53 15.55 7.55
CA PRO A 307 -7.68 15.94 6.70
C PRO A 307 -8.97 16.09 7.51
N TRP A 308 -9.18 15.25 8.53
CA TRP A 308 -10.33 15.35 9.43
C TRP A 308 -10.25 16.56 10.35
N GLN A 309 -9.07 16.89 10.87
CA GLN A 309 -8.85 18.11 11.63
C GLN A 309 -9.11 19.37 10.78
N GLN A 310 -8.65 19.38 9.53
CA GLN A 310 -8.90 20.48 8.58
C GLN A 310 -10.39 20.60 8.24
N LEU A 311 -11.09 19.49 7.99
CA LEU A 311 -12.54 19.49 7.75
C LEU A 311 -13.31 19.97 8.99
N ALA A 312 -13.01 19.42 10.16
CA ALA A 312 -13.64 19.77 11.43
C ALA A 312 -13.48 21.26 11.77
N ALA A 313 -12.30 21.84 11.54
CA ALA A 313 -12.06 23.27 11.70
C ALA A 313 -12.84 24.14 10.70
N GLN A 314 -13.14 23.63 9.49
CA GLN A 314 -13.92 24.35 8.48
C GLN A 314 -15.44 24.27 8.71
N VAL A 315 -15.97 23.13 9.18
CA VAL A 315 -17.43 22.91 9.30
C VAL A 315 -17.95 22.96 10.75
N GLY A 316 -17.06 23.07 11.74
CA GLY A 316 -17.41 23.07 13.16
C GLY A 316 -17.66 21.68 13.76
N ALA A 317 -17.21 20.61 13.10
CA ALA A 317 -17.30 19.24 13.62
C ALA A 317 -16.31 18.99 14.77
N ARG A 318 -16.40 17.83 15.41
CA ARG A 318 -15.54 17.41 16.53
C ARG A 318 -14.80 16.12 16.21
N ILE A 319 -13.51 16.08 16.54
CA ILE A 319 -12.74 14.82 16.53
C ILE A 319 -12.94 14.12 17.87
N ARG A 320 -13.26 12.82 17.83
CA ARG A 320 -13.28 11.90 18.98
C ARG A 320 -12.22 10.82 18.73
N VAL A 321 -11.53 10.34 19.78
CA VAL A 321 -10.37 9.44 19.62
C VAL A 321 -10.57 8.14 20.39
N ILE A 322 -10.51 7.00 19.71
CA ILE A 322 -10.57 5.66 20.30
C ILE A 322 -9.28 5.41 21.11
N PRO A 323 -9.36 5.09 22.41
CA PRO A 323 -8.19 4.78 23.23
C PRO A 323 -7.65 3.37 22.97
N VAL A 324 -6.40 3.16 23.37
CA VAL A 324 -5.71 1.87 23.36
C VAL A 324 -5.23 1.51 24.76
N ASP A 325 -5.08 0.21 25.01
CA ASP A 325 -4.38 -0.31 26.18
C ASP A 325 -2.85 -0.11 26.08
N ASP A 326 -2.11 -0.59 27.10
CA ASP A 326 -0.65 -0.48 27.14
C ASP A 326 0.08 -1.55 26.28
N SER A 327 -0.65 -2.50 25.68
CA SER A 327 -0.12 -3.33 24.58
C SER A 327 -0.21 -2.63 23.23
N GLY A 328 -1.12 -1.66 23.11
CA GLY A 328 -1.43 -0.93 21.88
C GLY A 328 -2.62 -1.50 21.13
N GLN A 329 -3.47 -2.30 21.77
CA GLN A 329 -4.72 -2.83 21.23
C GLN A 329 -5.87 -1.84 21.44
N ILE A 330 -6.80 -1.79 20.48
CA ILE A 330 -8.01 -0.93 20.53
C ILE A 330 -8.93 -1.36 21.68
N LEU A 331 -9.31 -0.41 22.53
CA LEU A 331 -10.32 -0.61 23.59
C LEU A 331 -11.74 -0.49 23.00
N LEU A 332 -12.26 -1.60 22.48
CA LEU A 332 -13.54 -1.66 21.76
C LEU A 332 -14.73 -1.16 22.61
N ASP A 333 -14.73 -1.41 23.92
CA ASP A 333 -15.81 -0.96 24.81
C ASP A 333 -15.76 0.54 25.13
N GLU A 334 -14.59 1.19 25.01
CA GLU A 334 -14.53 2.65 25.01
C GLU A 334 -15.01 3.23 23.68
N TYR A 335 -14.69 2.58 22.55
CA TYR A 335 -15.23 2.95 21.24
C TYR A 335 -16.77 2.89 21.21
N ARG A 336 -17.40 1.85 21.79
CA ARG A 336 -18.87 1.78 21.94
C ARG A 336 -19.46 3.02 22.63
N LYS A 337 -18.74 3.65 23.57
CA LYS A 337 -19.16 4.85 24.31
C LYS A 337 -18.90 6.16 23.54
N LEU A 338 -18.11 6.13 22.47
CA LEU A 338 -17.86 7.30 21.60
C LEU A 338 -18.94 7.46 20.53
N LEU A 339 -19.61 6.36 20.14
CA LEU A 339 -20.64 6.35 19.10
C LEU A 339 -21.90 7.08 19.54
N SER A 340 -22.42 7.93 18.66
CA SER A 340 -23.64 8.71 18.88
C SER A 340 -24.35 9.01 17.56
N SER A 341 -25.59 9.51 17.59
CA SER A 341 -26.28 10.00 16.39
C SER A 341 -25.63 11.25 15.75
N ARG A 342 -24.64 11.86 16.44
CA ARG A 342 -23.77 12.91 15.90
C ARG A 342 -22.57 12.33 15.14
N THR A 343 -22.21 11.06 15.36
CA THR A 343 -21.15 10.41 14.58
C THR A 343 -21.59 10.28 13.12
N LYS A 344 -20.79 10.82 12.19
CA LYS A 344 -21.03 10.72 10.74
C LYS A 344 -19.99 9.87 10.03
N LEU A 345 -18.76 9.88 10.54
CA LEU A 345 -17.65 9.10 10.02
C LEU A 345 -16.86 8.47 11.16
N VAL A 346 -16.49 7.20 10.97
CA VAL A 346 -15.42 6.52 11.71
C VAL A 346 -14.28 6.28 10.73
N SER A 347 -13.07 6.73 11.04
CA SER A 347 -11.90 6.59 10.17
C SER A 347 -10.77 5.91 10.93
N VAL A 348 -10.45 4.67 10.58
CA VAL A 348 -9.56 3.81 11.36
C VAL A 348 -8.56 3.07 10.50
N THR A 349 -7.33 2.91 11.00
CA THR A 349 -6.35 2.03 10.35
C THR A 349 -6.63 0.57 10.63
N GLN A 350 -6.46 -0.30 9.63
CA GLN A 350 -6.53 -1.75 9.83
C GLN A 350 -5.24 -2.31 10.47
N VAL A 351 -4.08 -1.70 10.19
CA VAL A 351 -2.76 -2.13 10.68
C VAL A 351 -1.91 -0.90 11.00
N SER A 352 -1.59 -0.68 12.28
CA SER A 352 -0.83 0.48 12.74
C SER A 352 0.60 0.49 12.16
N ASN A 353 0.97 1.57 11.47
CA ASN A 353 2.31 1.72 10.89
C ASN A 353 3.44 1.89 11.93
N ALA A 354 3.09 2.21 13.17
CA ALA A 354 4.03 2.41 14.27
C ALA A 354 4.14 1.17 15.15
N LEU A 355 3.01 0.56 15.52
CA LEU A 355 2.96 -0.55 16.49
C LEU A 355 2.88 -1.94 15.85
N GLY A 356 2.41 -2.02 14.60
CA GLY A 356 2.04 -3.25 13.92
C GLY A 356 0.63 -3.77 14.28
N THR A 357 0.00 -3.28 15.36
CA THR A 357 -1.35 -3.72 15.82
C THR A 357 -2.34 -3.89 14.67
N VAL A 358 -2.93 -5.08 14.55
CA VAL A 358 -4.11 -5.31 13.71
C VAL A 358 -5.36 -4.90 14.51
N THR A 359 -6.19 -4.04 13.93
CA THR A 359 -7.42 -3.58 14.60
C THR A 359 -8.60 -4.54 14.35
N PRO A 360 -9.57 -4.64 15.28
CA PRO A 360 -10.81 -5.39 15.09
C PRO A 360 -11.74 -4.61 14.14
N VAL A 361 -11.31 -4.47 12.87
CA VAL A 361 -11.90 -3.52 11.93
C VAL A 361 -13.33 -3.91 11.52
N GLN A 362 -13.64 -5.22 11.47
CA GLN A 362 -14.99 -5.71 11.14
C GLN A 362 -15.99 -5.39 12.25
N GLU A 363 -15.60 -5.56 13.52
CA GLU A 363 -16.40 -5.18 14.68
C GLU A 363 -16.52 -3.66 14.81
N ILE A 364 -15.48 -2.90 14.44
CA ILE A 364 -15.54 -1.44 14.37
C ILE A 364 -16.57 -0.98 13.32
N ILE A 365 -16.57 -1.62 12.14
CA ILE A 365 -17.51 -1.32 11.05
C ILE A 365 -18.95 -1.61 11.46
N ALA A 366 -19.23 -2.83 11.94
CA ALA A 366 -20.57 -3.23 12.36
C ALA A 366 -21.17 -2.30 13.45
N LEU A 367 -20.32 -1.83 14.38
CA LEU A 367 -20.73 -0.86 15.40
C LEU A 367 -20.95 0.55 14.86
N ALA A 368 -20.12 1.00 13.90
CA ALA A 368 -20.31 2.30 13.25
C ALA A 368 -21.64 2.36 12.48
N HIS A 369 -21.94 1.31 11.72
CA HIS A 369 -23.18 1.17 10.96
C HIS A 369 -24.41 1.09 11.86
N ALA A 370 -24.33 0.37 12.98
CA ALA A 370 -25.40 0.34 13.99
C ALA A 370 -25.69 1.73 14.60
N ALA A 371 -24.73 2.65 14.59
CA ALA A 371 -24.91 4.05 14.98
C ALA A 371 -25.30 4.99 13.82
N GLY A 372 -25.36 4.49 12.57
CA GLY A 372 -25.66 5.26 11.37
C GLY A 372 -24.48 6.06 10.80
N ALA A 373 -23.25 5.80 11.25
CA ALA A 373 -22.04 6.41 10.71
C ALA A 373 -21.47 5.59 9.54
N ARG A 374 -20.76 6.24 8.62
CA ARG A 374 -19.99 5.57 7.56
C ARG A 374 -18.54 5.32 8.00
N VAL A 375 -17.84 4.41 7.33
CA VAL A 375 -16.49 3.98 7.73
C VAL A 375 -15.44 4.09 6.62
N LEU A 376 -14.33 4.75 6.92
CA LEU A 376 -13.10 4.68 6.13
C LEU A 376 -12.07 3.79 6.83
N VAL A 377 -11.46 2.88 6.07
CA VAL A 377 -10.37 2.02 6.52
C VAL A 377 -9.04 2.47 5.88
N ASP A 378 -8.08 2.92 6.68
CA ASP A 378 -6.68 3.08 6.24
C ASP A 378 -5.99 1.71 6.25
N GLY A 379 -6.07 1.07 5.09
CA GLY A 379 -5.47 -0.22 4.78
C GLY A 379 -4.02 -0.14 4.28
N ALA A 380 -3.36 1.03 4.35
CA ALA A 380 -2.07 1.25 3.68
C ALA A 380 -0.91 0.39 4.20
N GLN A 381 -1.05 -0.31 5.33
CA GLN A 381 -0.12 -1.37 5.77
C GLN A 381 -0.75 -2.78 5.69
N ALA A 382 -2.07 -2.91 5.63
CA ALA A 382 -2.72 -4.22 5.66
C ALA A 382 -2.55 -4.97 4.34
N VAL A 383 -2.65 -4.26 3.20
CA VAL A 383 -2.61 -4.86 1.85
C VAL A 383 -1.33 -5.62 1.48
N SER A 384 -0.23 -5.45 2.22
CA SER A 384 1.02 -6.18 2.02
C SER A 384 1.18 -7.41 2.94
N HIS A 385 0.40 -7.50 4.01
CA HIS A 385 0.60 -8.43 5.13
C HIS A 385 -0.62 -9.31 5.43
N LEU A 386 -1.81 -8.92 4.97
CA LEU A 386 -3.08 -9.57 5.26
C LEU A 386 -3.94 -9.64 3.99
N ARG A 387 -4.75 -10.70 3.88
CA ARG A 387 -5.80 -10.75 2.86
C ARG A 387 -6.95 -9.81 3.21
N VAL A 388 -7.43 -9.08 2.20
CA VAL A 388 -8.49 -8.08 2.33
C VAL A 388 -9.68 -8.51 1.46
N ASN A 389 -10.89 -8.38 1.99
CA ASN A 389 -12.12 -8.46 1.21
C ASN A 389 -13.04 -7.34 1.69
N VAL A 390 -13.15 -6.26 0.92
CA VAL A 390 -13.89 -5.05 1.31
C VAL A 390 -15.39 -5.29 1.44
N GLN A 391 -15.96 -6.26 0.71
CA GLN A 391 -17.35 -6.70 0.87
C GLN A 391 -17.55 -7.47 2.18
N ALA A 392 -16.66 -8.41 2.52
CA ALA A 392 -16.76 -9.18 3.76
C ALA A 392 -16.51 -8.33 5.03
N LEU A 393 -15.74 -7.25 4.89
CA LEU A 393 -15.60 -6.21 5.92
C LEU A 393 -16.80 -5.23 5.96
N ASP A 394 -17.60 -5.16 4.89
CA ASP A 394 -18.57 -4.11 4.57
C ASP A 394 -18.05 -2.66 4.70
N ALA A 395 -16.76 -2.43 4.41
CA ALA A 395 -16.15 -1.11 4.50
C ALA A 395 -16.79 -0.12 3.51
N ASP A 396 -17.26 1.05 3.95
CA ASP A 396 -17.83 2.05 3.04
C ASP A 396 -16.79 2.68 2.12
N PHE A 397 -15.59 2.91 2.67
CA PHE A 397 -14.38 3.28 1.94
C PHE A 397 -13.17 2.49 2.47
N TYR A 398 -12.24 2.14 1.58
CA TYR A 398 -10.97 1.48 1.92
C TYR A 398 -9.84 2.08 1.10
N VAL A 399 -8.68 2.38 1.70
CA VAL A 399 -7.59 3.09 1.01
C VAL A 399 -6.23 2.41 1.19
N PHE A 400 -5.37 2.48 0.16
CA PHE A 400 -3.97 2.05 0.26
C PHE A 400 -3.01 2.79 -0.70
N SER A 401 -1.70 2.59 -0.51
CA SER A 401 -0.63 3.12 -1.37
C SER A 401 0.13 2.00 -2.06
N GLY A 402 0.32 2.09 -3.38
CA GLY A 402 1.00 1.06 -4.18
C GLY A 402 2.44 0.80 -3.75
N HIS A 403 3.16 1.85 -3.32
CA HIS A 403 4.57 1.76 -2.90
C HIS A 403 4.83 0.90 -1.65
N LYS A 404 3.78 0.50 -0.92
CA LYS A 404 3.86 -0.42 0.23
C LYS A 404 3.52 -1.86 -0.13
N VAL A 405 2.63 -2.08 -1.11
CA VAL A 405 2.35 -3.40 -1.71
C VAL A 405 3.23 -3.67 -2.94
N PHE A 406 4.54 -3.39 -2.79
CA PHE A 406 5.61 -3.71 -3.76
C PHE A 406 5.49 -3.07 -5.16
N GLY A 407 4.43 -2.29 -5.40
CA GLY A 407 4.21 -1.51 -6.62
C GLY A 407 4.91 -0.15 -6.61
N PRO A 408 4.68 0.68 -7.64
CA PRO A 408 5.43 1.92 -7.84
C PRO A 408 5.14 3.01 -6.80
N THR A 409 5.96 4.06 -6.82
CA THR A 409 5.66 5.33 -6.15
C THR A 409 4.55 6.09 -6.88
N GLY A 410 3.97 7.12 -6.26
CA GLY A 410 3.05 8.03 -6.96
C GLY A 410 1.71 7.42 -7.38
N ILE A 411 1.37 6.22 -6.88
CA ILE A 411 0.09 5.53 -7.11
C ILE A 411 -0.46 4.95 -5.80
N GLY A 412 -1.78 4.93 -5.70
CA GLY A 412 -2.59 4.37 -4.63
C GLY A 412 -4.07 4.36 -5.03
N VAL A 413 -4.91 3.92 -4.11
CA VAL A 413 -6.28 3.50 -4.40
C VAL A 413 -7.25 4.04 -3.35
N VAL A 414 -8.41 4.50 -3.80
CA VAL A 414 -9.68 4.48 -3.06
C VAL A 414 -10.52 3.33 -3.60
N TYR A 415 -10.97 2.44 -2.72
CA TYR A 415 -12.22 1.73 -2.89
C TYR A 415 -13.33 2.52 -2.19
N GLY A 416 -14.51 2.60 -2.81
CA GLY A 416 -15.73 3.06 -2.14
C GLY A 416 -16.96 2.37 -2.73
N LYS A 417 -17.95 2.07 -1.88
CA LYS A 417 -19.21 1.44 -2.33
C LYS A 417 -19.88 2.29 -3.42
N GLN A 418 -20.33 1.66 -4.51
CA GLN A 418 -20.89 2.35 -5.68
C GLN A 418 -22.01 3.36 -5.35
N ASP A 419 -22.93 3.00 -4.43
CA ASP A 419 -24.05 3.85 -4.00
C ASP A 419 -23.58 5.16 -3.33
N LEU A 420 -22.43 5.13 -2.66
CA LEU A 420 -21.79 6.34 -2.16
C LEU A 420 -21.15 7.11 -3.33
N LEU A 421 -20.26 6.48 -4.10
CA LEU A 421 -19.50 7.16 -5.16
C LEU A 421 -20.39 7.87 -6.19
N ASP A 422 -21.54 7.30 -6.54
CA ASP A 422 -22.49 7.89 -7.48
C ASP A 422 -23.12 9.20 -6.96
N THR A 423 -23.25 9.36 -5.64
CA THR A 423 -23.84 10.55 -5.00
C THR A 423 -22.83 11.63 -4.59
N LEU A 424 -21.53 11.31 -4.61
CA LEU A 424 -20.47 12.24 -4.20
C LEU A 424 -20.13 13.29 -5.29
N PRO A 425 -19.93 14.57 -4.93
CA PRO A 425 -19.44 15.58 -5.84
C PRO A 425 -17.98 15.31 -6.24
N PRO A 426 -17.51 15.81 -7.39
CA PRO A 426 -16.09 15.77 -7.74
C PRO A 426 -15.25 16.61 -6.76
N TRP A 427 -13.97 16.26 -6.61
CA TRP A 427 -13.01 17.03 -5.81
C TRP A 427 -12.08 17.89 -6.68
N GLN A 428 -11.29 17.27 -7.54
CA GLN A 428 -10.43 17.95 -8.49
C GLN A 428 -11.18 18.12 -9.82
N GLY A 429 -11.09 19.30 -10.43
CA GLY A 429 -11.75 19.63 -11.69
C GLY A 429 -10.77 19.76 -12.85
N GLY A 430 -11.14 19.30 -14.03
CA GLY A 430 -10.31 19.40 -15.24
C GLY A 430 -10.79 18.48 -16.36
N GLY A 431 -9.88 18.14 -17.28
CA GLY A 431 -10.14 17.09 -18.26
C GLY A 431 -10.36 15.71 -17.62
N ASN A 432 -10.76 14.74 -18.43
CA ASN A 432 -11.08 13.35 -18.06
C ASN A 432 -12.33 13.15 -17.20
N MET A 433 -12.48 13.90 -16.11
CA MET A 433 -13.60 13.79 -15.18
C MET A 433 -14.92 14.43 -15.66
N ILE A 434 -14.88 15.13 -16.80
CA ILE A 434 -16.04 15.73 -17.48
C ILE A 434 -16.65 14.81 -18.54
N ALA A 435 -17.96 14.91 -18.70
CA ALA A 435 -18.74 14.33 -19.80
C ALA A 435 -19.11 15.40 -20.84
N ASP A 436 -19.38 16.64 -20.40
CA ASP A 436 -19.66 17.80 -21.25
C ASP A 436 -19.28 19.11 -20.52
N VAL A 437 -18.89 20.15 -21.27
CA VAL A 437 -18.45 21.45 -20.73
C VAL A 437 -18.90 22.58 -21.67
N THR A 438 -19.73 23.48 -21.15
CA THR A 438 -19.98 24.82 -21.69
C THR A 438 -19.47 25.89 -20.70
N PHE A 439 -19.56 27.18 -21.04
CA PHE A 439 -19.20 28.25 -20.10
C PHE A 439 -20.23 28.40 -18.95
N GLU A 440 -21.46 27.95 -19.17
CA GLU A 440 -22.59 28.06 -18.24
C GLU A 440 -22.74 26.82 -17.35
N LYS A 441 -22.28 25.65 -17.81
CA LYS A 441 -22.49 24.37 -17.12
C LYS A 441 -21.39 23.34 -17.44
N THR A 442 -21.08 22.49 -16.47
CA THR A 442 -20.31 21.25 -16.67
C THR A 442 -21.18 20.05 -16.29
N LEU A 443 -21.07 18.96 -17.05
CA LEU A 443 -21.56 17.63 -16.69
C LEU A 443 -20.36 16.74 -16.39
N TYR A 444 -20.44 15.97 -15.31
CA TYR A 444 -19.36 15.08 -14.86
C TYR A 444 -19.60 13.64 -15.27
N GLN A 445 -18.53 12.86 -15.36
CA GLN A 445 -18.59 11.41 -15.55
C GLN A 445 -19.24 10.70 -14.33
N PRO A 446 -19.65 9.43 -14.47
CA PRO A 446 -19.86 8.54 -13.32
C PRO A 446 -18.54 8.24 -12.58
N ALA A 447 -18.63 7.53 -11.46
CA ALA A 447 -17.47 6.91 -10.84
C ALA A 447 -16.89 5.81 -11.77
N PRO A 448 -15.55 5.60 -11.79
CA PRO A 448 -14.53 6.28 -10.99
C PRO A 448 -14.01 7.57 -11.64
N ALA A 449 -14.22 7.75 -12.95
CA ALA A 449 -13.64 8.83 -13.75
C ALA A 449 -13.97 10.24 -13.23
N ARG A 450 -15.11 10.45 -12.57
CA ARG A 450 -15.48 11.69 -11.84
C ARG A 450 -14.39 12.23 -10.92
N PHE A 451 -13.54 11.35 -10.40
CA PHE A 451 -12.52 11.66 -9.41
C PHE A 451 -11.09 11.65 -9.99
N GLU A 452 -10.90 11.17 -11.22
CA GLU A 452 -9.60 11.06 -11.91
C GLU A 452 -9.39 12.24 -12.87
N ALA A 453 -9.20 13.43 -12.32
CA ALA A 453 -9.03 14.66 -13.07
C ALA A 453 -7.66 14.73 -13.78
N GLY A 454 -7.65 15.19 -15.03
CA GLY A 454 -6.44 15.37 -15.83
C GLY A 454 -5.98 14.08 -16.52
N THR A 455 -4.66 13.91 -16.67
CA THR A 455 -4.06 12.63 -17.12
C THR A 455 -3.59 11.89 -15.87
N GLY A 456 -4.13 10.69 -15.62
CA GLY A 456 -3.77 9.86 -14.47
C GLY A 456 -2.33 9.33 -14.55
N ASN A 457 -1.87 8.69 -13.47
CA ASN A 457 -0.55 8.06 -13.43
C ASN A 457 -0.60 6.66 -14.08
N ILE A 458 -0.71 6.65 -15.42
CA ILE A 458 -1.07 5.45 -16.21
C ILE A 458 -0.06 4.32 -16.00
N ALA A 459 1.24 4.59 -16.18
CA ALA A 459 2.28 3.57 -16.08
C ALA A 459 2.38 2.98 -14.67
N ASP A 460 2.26 3.81 -13.62
CA ASP A 460 2.37 3.33 -12.25
C ASP A 460 1.13 2.54 -11.79
N ALA A 461 -0.07 2.84 -12.32
CA ALA A 461 -1.24 1.97 -12.16
C ALA A 461 -1.01 0.59 -12.81
N VAL A 462 -0.47 0.56 -14.03
CA VAL A 462 -0.09 -0.67 -14.74
C VAL A 462 0.98 -1.47 -13.98
N GLY A 463 1.99 -0.78 -13.42
CA GLY A 463 3.02 -1.37 -12.55
C GLY A 463 2.48 -1.86 -11.20
N LEU A 464 1.48 -1.18 -10.64
CA LEU A 464 0.76 -1.65 -9.44
C LEU A 464 0.00 -2.94 -9.74
N GLY A 465 -0.67 -3.05 -10.90
CA GLY A 465 -1.32 -4.29 -11.32
C GLY A 465 -0.36 -5.50 -11.32
N ALA A 466 0.85 -5.33 -11.86
CA ALA A 466 1.87 -6.38 -11.82
C ALA A 466 2.41 -6.69 -10.40
N ALA A 467 2.38 -5.72 -9.48
CA ALA A 467 2.76 -5.94 -8.09
C ALA A 467 1.70 -6.76 -7.32
N LEU A 468 0.42 -6.52 -7.60
CA LEU A 468 -0.68 -7.31 -7.05
C LEU A 468 -0.64 -8.76 -7.57
N ASP A 469 -0.50 -8.95 -8.90
CA ASP A 469 -0.33 -10.29 -9.48
C ASP A 469 0.88 -11.03 -8.87
N TYR A 470 1.98 -10.31 -8.59
CA TYR A 470 3.18 -10.87 -7.96
C TYR A 470 2.91 -11.37 -6.53
N VAL A 471 2.18 -10.59 -5.73
CA VAL A 471 1.78 -10.94 -4.35
C VAL A 471 0.79 -12.10 -4.34
N GLU A 472 -0.21 -12.08 -5.23
CA GLU A 472 -1.19 -13.17 -5.37
C GLU A 472 -0.54 -14.50 -5.81
N ARG A 473 0.48 -14.44 -6.67
CA ARG A 473 1.27 -15.62 -7.12
C ARG A 473 2.03 -16.30 -5.97
N ILE A 474 2.43 -15.56 -4.94
CA ILE A 474 3.06 -16.12 -3.72
C ILE A 474 1.98 -16.59 -2.72
N GLY A 475 0.84 -15.90 -2.70
CA GLY A 475 -0.29 -16.12 -1.79
C GLY A 475 -0.12 -15.33 -0.50
N LEU A 476 -1.10 -14.48 -0.18
CA LEU A 476 -1.09 -13.63 1.01
C LEU A 476 -1.09 -14.46 2.31
N GLU A 477 -1.68 -15.65 2.29
CA GLU A 477 -1.69 -16.59 3.41
C GLU A 477 -0.30 -17.20 3.66
N SER A 478 0.48 -17.43 2.60
CA SER A 478 1.89 -17.87 2.69
C SER A 478 2.77 -16.76 3.24
N ILE A 479 2.57 -15.53 2.75
CA ILE A 479 3.25 -14.30 3.19
C ILE A 479 2.97 -14.03 4.67
N ALA A 480 1.70 -13.97 5.06
CA ALA A 480 1.28 -13.65 6.43
C ALA A 480 1.85 -14.63 7.46
N ARG A 481 1.87 -15.94 7.13
CA ARG A 481 2.52 -16.95 7.99
C ARG A 481 4.02 -16.72 8.11
N TYR A 482 4.74 -16.55 6.99
CA TYR A 482 6.18 -16.36 7.01
C TYR A 482 6.60 -15.07 7.76
N GLU A 483 5.87 -13.98 7.53
CA GLU A 483 6.10 -12.71 8.22
C GLU A 483 5.72 -12.78 9.72
N HIS A 484 4.74 -13.60 10.10
CA HIS A 484 4.43 -13.89 11.51
C HIS A 484 5.54 -14.70 12.18
N ASP A 485 6.02 -15.78 11.56
CA ASP A 485 7.12 -16.60 12.09
C ASP A 485 8.39 -15.74 12.30
N LEU A 486 8.71 -14.89 11.32
CA LEU A 486 9.84 -13.96 11.37
C LEU A 486 9.66 -12.85 12.42
N LEU A 487 8.44 -12.33 12.58
CA LEU A 487 8.07 -11.39 13.65
C LEU A 487 8.24 -12.03 15.04
N VAL A 488 7.81 -13.28 15.24
CA VAL A 488 7.93 -14.00 16.51
C VAL A 488 9.41 -14.22 16.84
N TYR A 489 10.21 -14.65 15.86
CA TYR A 489 11.65 -14.81 15.98
C TYR A 489 12.35 -13.50 16.40
N ALA A 490 12.06 -12.40 15.69
CA ALA A 490 12.61 -11.09 15.99
C ALA A 490 12.14 -10.52 17.34
N THR A 491 10.89 -10.76 17.74
CA THR A 491 10.35 -10.35 19.04
C THR A 491 11.09 -11.07 20.18
N HIS A 492 11.31 -12.38 20.07
CA HIS A 492 12.11 -13.16 21.03
C HIS A 492 13.57 -12.69 21.09
N GLY A 493 14.19 -12.38 19.95
CA GLY A 493 15.56 -11.85 19.90
C GLY A 493 15.71 -10.48 20.58
N LEU A 494 14.84 -9.52 20.24
CA LEU A 494 14.90 -8.15 20.76
C LEU A 494 14.47 -8.04 22.22
N SER A 495 13.44 -8.77 22.66
CA SER A 495 12.95 -8.71 24.05
C SER A 495 13.96 -9.19 25.11
N ARG A 496 15.01 -9.91 24.70
CA ARG A 496 16.09 -10.38 25.57
C ARG A 496 17.23 -9.38 25.75
N ILE A 497 17.17 -8.21 25.09
CA ILE A 497 18.21 -7.17 25.15
C ILE A 497 17.98 -6.27 26.39
N PRO A 498 18.94 -6.17 27.34
CA PRO A 498 18.80 -5.29 28.50
C PRO A 498 18.55 -3.84 28.10
N GLY A 499 17.61 -3.18 28.78
CA GLY A 499 17.25 -1.79 28.52
C GLY A 499 16.47 -1.54 27.23
N LEU A 500 16.16 -2.56 26.42
CA LEU A 500 15.26 -2.43 25.28
C LEU A 500 13.80 -2.50 25.74
N ARG A 501 12.98 -1.53 25.32
CA ARG A 501 11.52 -1.54 25.48
C ARG A 501 10.85 -1.54 24.11
N LEU A 502 10.13 -2.63 23.81
CA LEU A 502 9.23 -2.71 22.65
C LEU A 502 8.02 -1.79 22.87
N ILE A 503 7.53 -1.19 21.78
CA ILE A 503 6.41 -0.25 21.74
C ILE A 503 5.38 -0.84 20.77
N GLY A 504 4.23 -1.28 21.28
CA GLY A 504 3.28 -2.09 20.52
C GLY A 504 3.56 -3.59 20.65
N THR A 505 2.94 -4.21 21.64
CA THR A 505 3.02 -5.65 21.97
C THR A 505 1.64 -6.33 21.96
N ALA A 506 0.69 -5.74 21.24
CA ALA A 506 -0.60 -6.35 20.93
C ALA A 506 -0.43 -7.76 20.31
N ALA A 507 -1.29 -8.71 20.71
CA ALA A 507 -1.16 -10.12 20.32
C ALA A 507 -1.31 -10.33 18.80
N ASN A 508 -2.29 -9.65 18.18
CA ASN A 508 -2.46 -9.64 16.73
C ASN A 508 -1.74 -8.42 16.16
N LYS A 509 -0.58 -8.62 15.56
CA LYS A 509 0.19 -7.55 14.91
C LYS A 509 0.92 -8.03 13.64
N ALA A 510 1.06 -7.12 12.69
CA ALA A 510 1.97 -7.26 11.55
C ALA A 510 3.44 -7.09 11.99
N SER A 511 4.35 -7.32 11.04
CA SER A 511 5.81 -7.44 11.15
C SER A 511 6.59 -6.16 11.54
N VAL A 512 6.01 -5.28 12.39
CA VAL A 512 6.57 -3.99 12.81
C VAL A 512 7.04 -4.02 14.26
N LEU A 513 8.28 -3.60 14.53
CA LEU A 513 8.98 -3.80 15.79
C LEU A 513 9.50 -2.48 16.40
N SER A 514 8.63 -1.48 16.58
CA SER A 514 9.02 -0.23 17.24
C SER A 514 9.64 -0.50 18.62
N PHE A 515 10.79 0.10 18.90
CA PHE A 515 11.46 0.01 20.20
C PHE A 515 12.18 1.30 20.60
N THR A 516 12.49 1.38 21.89
CA THR A 516 13.43 2.35 22.48
C THR A 516 14.52 1.59 23.25
N LEU A 517 15.73 2.15 23.34
CA LEU A 517 16.86 1.56 24.06
C LEU A 517 17.36 2.53 25.13
N ALA A 518 17.44 2.08 26.37
CA ALA A 518 17.94 2.89 27.49
C ALA A 518 19.37 3.39 27.22
N GLY A 519 19.64 4.64 27.61
CA GLY A 519 20.94 5.30 27.40
C GLY A 519 21.19 5.87 26.01
N TYR A 520 20.33 5.58 25.02
CA TYR A 520 20.53 5.99 23.62
C TYR A 520 19.35 6.80 23.06
N ARG A 521 19.65 7.79 22.21
CA ARG A 521 18.66 8.43 21.33
C ARG A 521 18.37 7.54 20.12
N THR A 522 17.19 7.68 19.55
CA THR A 522 16.74 6.88 18.41
C THR A 522 17.66 7.01 17.19
N GLU A 523 18.21 8.21 16.97
CA GLU A 523 19.10 8.52 15.84
C GLU A 523 20.48 7.86 16.01
N GLU A 524 20.92 7.63 17.25
CA GLU A 524 22.22 7.02 17.56
C GLU A 524 22.19 5.51 17.32
N VAL A 525 21.07 4.87 17.67
CA VAL A 525 20.80 3.46 17.33
C VAL A 525 20.63 3.30 15.82
N GLY A 526 19.85 4.17 15.16
CA GLY A 526 19.70 4.16 13.70
C GLY A 526 21.03 4.36 12.95
N ALA A 527 21.88 5.29 13.40
CA ALA A 527 23.21 5.50 12.84
C ALA A 527 24.16 4.32 13.09
N ALA A 528 24.01 3.60 14.22
CA ALA A 528 24.77 2.38 14.47
C ALA A 528 24.35 1.22 13.56
N LEU A 529 23.05 1.03 13.36
CA LEU A 529 22.50 0.02 12.45
C LEU A 529 22.91 0.28 10.99
N ASN A 530 22.82 1.54 10.54
CA ASN A 530 23.21 1.93 9.18
C ASN A 530 24.71 1.63 8.88
N ARG A 531 25.62 1.83 9.84
CA ARG A 531 27.05 1.47 9.69
C ARG A 531 27.28 -0.02 9.48
N GLU A 532 26.36 -0.86 9.96
CA GLU A 532 26.42 -2.31 9.80
C GLU A 532 25.62 -2.81 8.57
N GLY A 533 25.07 -1.90 7.74
CA GLY A 533 24.32 -2.20 6.52
C GLY A 533 22.80 -2.29 6.71
N ILE A 534 22.31 -2.06 7.93
CA ILE A 534 20.91 -2.25 8.32
C ILE A 534 20.13 -0.94 8.19
N ALA A 535 19.17 -0.89 7.28
CA ALA A 535 18.28 0.25 7.08
C ALA A 535 17.00 0.12 7.94
N VAL A 536 16.85 1.01 8.93
CA VAL A 536 15.64 1.15 9.77
C VAL A 536 15.23 2.63 9.84
N ARG A 537 13.95 2.90 10.15
CA ARG A 537 13.52 4.28 10.46
C ARG A 537 13.68 4.60 11.93
N SER A 538 14.11 5.83 12.21
CA SER A 538 14.14 6.42 13.55
C SER A 538 13.33 7.70 13.53
N GLY A 539 12.60 7.99 14.61
CA GLY A 539 11.76 9.19 14.73
C GLY A 539 10.29 8.86 15.04
N HIS A 540 9.38 9.76 14.65
CA HIS A 540 7.99 9.72 15.07
C HIS A 540 7.02 8.97 14.12
N HIS A 541 7.53 8.36 13.05
CA HIS A 541 6.81 7.54 12.04
C HIS A 541 5.49 8.14 11.51
N CYS A 542 5.35 9.47 11.50
CA CYS A 542 4.08 10.15 11.21
C CYS A 542 2.90 9.63 12.07
N ALA A 543 3.16 9.30 13.34
CA ALA A 543 2.21 8.71 14.29
C ALA A 543 2.43 9.26 15.73
N GLN A 544 2.67 10.56 15.86
CA GLN A 544 2.99 11.19 17.17
C GLN A 544 1.96 10.93 18.29
N PRO A 545 0.63 10.90 18.07
CA PRO A 545 -0.34 10.68 19.15
C PRO A 545 -0.17 9.33 19.86
N ILE A 546 0.04 8.24 19.11
CA ILE A 546 0.26 6.91 19.72
C ILE A 546 1.60 6.84 20.45
N LEU A 547 2.67 7.43 19.90
CA LEU A 547 3.97 7.44 20.58
C LEU A 547 3.89 8.21 21.93
N ARG A 548 3.19 9.35 21.95
CA ARG A 548 2.92 10.12 23.19
C ARG A 548 2.09 9.33 24.21
N ARG A 549 1.08 8.58 23.76
CA ARG A 549 0.32 7.62 24.60
C ARG A 549 1.22 6.52 25.20
N PHE A 550 2.36 6.22 24.58
CA PHE A 550 3.41 5.31 25.07
C PHE A 550 4.59 6.01 25.78
N GLY A 551 4.47 7.32 26.05
CA GLY A 551 5.44 8.13 26.79
C GLY A 551 6.70 8.53 26.01
N VAL A 552 6.66 8.53 24.67
CA VAL A 552 7.83 8.82 23.81
C VAL A 552 7.48 9.71 22.62
N GLU A 553 8.44 10.51 22.13
CA GLU A 553 8.28 11.27 20.88
C GLU A 553 8.74 10.49 19.64
N ALA A 554 9.60 9.48 19.82
CA ALA A 554 10.25 8.74 18.76
C ALA A 554 10.53 7.27 19.15
N THR A 555 10.63 6.39 18.15
CA THR A 555 11.12 5.01 18.28
C THR A 555 12.08 4.67 17.15
N VAL A 556 12.91 3.65 17.33
CA VAL A 556 13.53 2.92 16.22
C VAL A 556 12.53 1.89 15.74
N ARG A 557 12.30 1.78 14.44
CA ARG A 557 11.31 0.88 13.84
C ARG A 557 11.92 0.07 12.70
N PRO A 558 12.47 -1.13 13.01
CA PRO A 558 12.49 -2.24 12.06
C PRO A 558 11.05 -2.63 11.70
N SER A 559 10.86 -2.98 10.44
CA SER A 559 9.63 -3.48 9.86
C SER A 559 9.99 -4.45 8.75
N LEU A 560 9.57 -5.70 8.85
CA LEU A 560 9.98 -6.79 7.96
C LEU A 560 8.96 -6.96 6.83
N ALA A 561 9.42 -7.47 5.69
CA ALA A 561 8.56 -8.00 4.63
C ALA A 561 8.98 -9.44 4.31
N PHE A 562 8.17 -10.18 3.55
CA PHE A 562 8.39 -11.59 3.23
C PHE A 562 9.71 -11.93 2.53
N TYR A 563 10.49 -10.96 2.04
CA TYR A 563 11.84 -11.17 1.53
C TYR A 563 12.95 -11.07 2.60
N ASN A 564 12.64 -10.64 3.82
CA ASN A 564 13.61 -10.58 4.91
C ASN A 564 13.82 -11.97 5.53
N THR A 565 14.96 -12.19 6.20
CA THR A 565 15.34 -13.52 6.71
C THR A 565 15.72 -13.52 8.20
N CYS A 566 15.82 -14.71 8.81
CA CYS A 566 16.24 -14.83 10.21
C CYS A 566 17.68 -14.34 10.44
N GLU A 567 18.58 -14.52 9.48
CA GLU A 567 19.97 -14.05 9.56
C GLU A 567 20.05 -12.51 9.55
N GLU A 568 19.13 -11.83 8.85
CA GLU A 568 18.99 -10.38 8.89
C GLU A 568 18.47 -9.88 10.25
N VAL A 569 17.62 -10.68 10.91
CA VAL A 569 17.15 -10.44 12.27
C VAL A 569 18.26 -10.70 13.30
N ASP A 570 19.07 -11.75 13.13
CA ASP A 570 20.24 -12.03 13.98
C ASP A 570 21.25 -10.89 13.94
N GLU A 571 21.52 -10.32 12.76
CA GLU A 571 22.42 -9.19 12.59
C GLU A 571 21.86 -7.90 13.25
N LEU A 572 20.55 -7.65 13.13
CA LEU A 572 19.85 -6.61 13.92
C LEU A 572 20.03 -6.83 15.43
N VAL A 573 19.72 -8.03 15.93
CA VAL A 573 19.79 -8.38 17.36
C VAL A 573 21.24 -8.28 17.86
N ARG A 574 22.23 -8.72 17.09
CA ARG A 574 23.67 -8.63 17.40
C ARG A 574 24.09 -7.17 17.60
N VAL A 575 23.71 -6.29 16.68
CA VAL A 575 24.12 -4.87 16.71
C VAL A 575 23.45 -4.11 17.86
N VAL A 576 22.13 -4.29 18.07
CA VAL A 576 21.43 -3.65 19.20
C VAL A 576 21.93 -4.20 20.54
N SER A 577 22.23 -5.51 20.64
CA SER A 577 22.85 -6.11 21.82
C SER A 577 24.28 -5.61 22.08
N ALA A 578 25.00 -5.18 21.04
CA ALA A 578 26.35 -4.61 21.17
C ALA A 578 26.36 -3.12 21.57
N LEU A 579 25.22 -2.44 21.45
CA LEU A 579 24.97 -1.13 22.08
C LEU A 579 24.59 -1.31 23.56
N ALA A 580 23.65 -2.20 23.85
CA ALA A 580 23.12 -2.46 25.21
C ALA A 580 24.12 -3.03 26.24
N ARG A 581 25.39 -3.24 25.85
CA ARG A 581 26.50 -3.70 26.71
C ARG A 581 27.59 -2.64 26.90
N ARG A 582 27.32 -1.38 26.55
CA ARG A 582 28.23 -0.24 26.66
C ARG A 582 27.72 0.75 27.70
#